data_AF-T1G5B4-F1
#
_entry.id   AF-T1G5B4-F1
#
_cell.length_a   1.000
_cell.length_b   1.000
_cell.length_c   1.000
_cell.angle_alpha   90.00
_cell.angle_beta   90.00
_cell.angle_gamma   90.00
#
_symmetry.space_group_name_H-M   'P 1'
#
loop_
_entity.id
_entity.type
_entity.pdbx_description
1 polymer ?
#
loop_
_entity_poly.entity_id
_entity_poly.type
_entity_poly.pdbx_seq_one_letter_code
_entity_poly.pdbx_strand_id
1 'polypeptide(L)'
;MTLGVRRRSGSVDTRPKSQTKTIDSSQSKDDLTSANDCPICLSQITGRPKILSCGHCFCMQCINQWLVAHNKCPVCNRCFGVQRGNQPDGRMDVSNEPYSLPGYKESTSIKIQYSFPDGIQQKDQPNPGKPYTGTRRIAYLPNNQDGREVLHLLKIAFDNRLIFTIGRSNTTGRDNVVVWNDVHHKTSTSGTHGYPDSGYLKRVKDELQAKGITTELLSVKK
;
A
#
# COMPACT_ATOMS: atom_id res chain seq x y z
N MET A 1 -39.25 47.90 -31.40
CA MET A 1 -40.47 47.06 -31.40
C MET A 1 -40.09 45.69 -30.83
N THR A 2 -40.73 45.31 -29.70
CA THR A 2 -41.01 43.94 -29.15
C THR A 2 -39.96 42.82 -29.40
N LEU A 3 -39.24 42.21 -28.45
CA LEU A 3 -39.50 41.60 -27.11
C LEU A 3 -40.59 40.51 -27.05
N GLY A 4 -40.14 39.26 -26.84
CA GLY A 4 -40.76 38.18 -26.04
C GLY A 4 -41.96 37.43 -26.62
N VAL A 5 -42.42 36.24 -26.18
CA VAL A 5 -42.06 35.24 -25.14
C VAL A 5 -43.31 34.32 -25.02
N ARG A 6 -43.15 32.99 -24.76
CA ARG A 6 -44.15 32.04 -24.16
C ARG A 6 -45.41 31.67 -24.99
N ARG A 7 -46.19 30.59 -24.76
CA ARG A 7 -46.29 29.40 -23.87
C ARG A 7 -47.45 28.50 -24.38
N ARG A 8 -47.46 27.21 -23.97
CA ARG A 8 -48.55 26.26 -23.50
C ARG A 8 -50.01 26.46 -24.00
N SER A 9 -50.89 25.46 -24.17
CA SER A 9 -51.35 24.36 -23.28
C SER A 9 -52.48 23.55 -23.98
N GLY A 10 -52.63 22.25 -23.72
CA GLY A 10 -53.77 21.64 -22.97
C GLY A 10 -54.40 20.49 -23.80
N SER A 11 -54.50 19.21 -23.39
CA SER A 11 -55.25 18.53 -22.29
C SER A 11 -56.64 18.07 -22.70
N VAL A 12 -56.91 16.75 -22.77
CA VAL A 12 -58.17 16.10 -22.28
C VAL A 12 -57.96 14.60 -21.99
N ASP A 13 -58.52 14.17 -20.85
CA ASP A 13 -58.65 12.83 -20.28
C ASP A 13 -59.52 11.83 -21.06
N THR A 14 -59.31 10.52 -20.86
CA THR A 14 -60.41 9.54 -20.66
C THR A 14 -59.97 8.33 -19.81
N ARG A 15 -60.88 7.91 -18.92
CA ARG A 15 -60.79 6.88 -17.87
C ARG A 15 -60.88 5.41 -18.40
N PRO A 16 -60.69 4.37 -17.54
CA PRO A 16 -60.15 3.06 -17.91
C PRO A 16 -61.21 1.94 -18.11
N LYS A 17 -60.80 0.83 -18.74
CA LYS A 17 -61.51 -0.45 -18.71
C LYS A 17 -60.73 -1.51 -17.95
N SER A 18 -61.42 -2.11 -16.99
CA SER A 18 -61.01 -3.25 -16.16
C SER A 18 -61.03 -4.54 -16.99
N GLN A 19 -60.03 -5.42 -16.84
CA GLN A 19 -60.21 -6.87 -16.87
C GLN A 19 -58.96 -7.64 -16.38
N THR A 20 -59.28 -8.67 -15.62
CA THR A 20 -58.55 -9.59 -14.73
C THR A 20 -57.52 -10.55 -15.36
N LYS A 21 -56.62 -11.05 -14.47
CA LYS A 21 -55.88 -12.35 -14.49
C LYS A 21 -54.74 -12.42 -15.52
N THR A 22 -53.55 -12.98 -15.27
CA THR A 22 -53.09 -14.06 -14.37
C THR A 22 -51.60 -13.87 -14.01
N ILE A 23 -51.21 -14.54 -12.92
CA ILE A 23 -49.86 -14.77 -12.42
C ILE A 23 -48.98 -15.43 -13.49
N ASP A 24 -47.78 -14.89 -13.74
CA ASP A 24 -46.63 -15.71 -14.11
C ASP A 24 -45.41 -15.25 -13.30
N SER A 25 -44.93 -16.18 -12.50
CA SER A 25 -43.83 -16.04 -11.56
C SER A 25 -42.55 -16.52 -12.23
N SER A 26 -41.79 -15.57 -12.75
CA SER A 26 -40.39 -15.77 -13.15
C SER A 26 -39.56 -14.66 -12.51
N GLN A 27 -39.38 -14.74 -11.19
CA GLN A 27 -38.35 -13.98 -10.50
C GLN A 27 -36.99 -14.61 -10.83
N SER A 28 -36.23 -13.92 -11.66
CA SER A 28 -34.79 -14.10 -11.79
C SER A 28 -34.14 -13.84 -10.42
N LYS A 29 -33.83 -14.93 -9.71
CA LYS A 29 -32.75 -14.92 -8.73
C LYS A 29 -31.48 -14.67 -9.50
N ASP A 30 -30.88 -13.50 -9.34
CA ASP A 30 -29.45 -13.37 -9.07
C ASP A 30 -29.12 -11.92 -8.71
N ASP A 31 -28.10 -11.79 -7.87
CA ASP A 31 -27.39 -10.56 -7.52
C ASP A 31 -27.86 -9.75 -6.29
N LEU A 32 -28.19 -10.46 -5.22
CA LEU A 32 -27.95 -9.98 -3.86
C LEU A 32 -27.00 -10.96 -3.18
N THR A 33 -25.69 -10.83 -3.45
CA THR A 33 -24.67 -11.42 -2.57
C THR A 33 -24.95 -10.88 -1.17
N SER A 34 -25.41 -11.73 -0.28
CA SER A 34 -25.94 -11.28 1.00
C SER A 34 -24.77 -10.74 1.80
N ALA A 35 -24.93 -9.57 2.42
CA ALA A 35 -23.89 -8.90 3.23
C ALA A 35 -23.41 -9.74 4.45
N ASN A 36 -23.87 -10.99 4.57
CA ASN A 36 -23.59 -11.93 5.63
C ASN A 36 -22.82 -13.18 5.15
N ASP A 37 -22.44 -13.28 3.87
CA ASP A 37 -21.65 -14.41 3.38
C ASP A 37 -20.15 -14.18 3.60
N CYS A 38 -19.44 -15.23 4.03
CA CYS A 38 -18.01 -15.18 4.22
C CYS A 38 -17.31 -15.26 2.86
N PRO A 39 -16.46 -14.28 2.49
CA PRO A 39 -15.79 -14.30 1.19
C PRO A 39 -14.67 -15.36 1.07
N ILE A 40 -14.32 -16.06 2.16
CA ILE A 40 -13.33 -17.15 2.13
C ILE A 40 -14.00 -18.50 1.82
N CYS A 41 -15.07 -18.85 2.53
CA CYS A 41 -15.77 -20.12 2.35
C CYS A 41 -17.05 -20.02 1.49
N LEU A 42 -17.38 -18.81 1.03
CA LEU A 42 -18.56 -18.50 0.21
C LEU A 42 -19.89 -18.98 0.83
N SER A 43 -19.92 -19.12 2.16
CA SER A 43 -21.06 -19.58 2.93
C SER A 43 -21.49 -18.52 3.94
N GLN A 44 -22.76 -18.55 4.33
CA GLN A 44 -23.29 -17.64 5.35
C GLN A 44 -22.46 -17.71 6.64
N ILE A 45 -22.09 -16.54 7.17
CA ILE A 45 -21.35 -16.45 8.42
C ILE A 45 -22.27 -16.87 9.57
N THR A 46 -21.95 -18.00 10.18
CA THR A 46 -22.64 -18.51 11.37
C THR A 46 -21.82 -18.24 12.64
N GLY A 47 -22.49 -17.96 13.75
CA GLY A 47 -21.83 -17.66 15.03
C GLY A 47 -21.25 -16.24 15.11
N ARG A 48 -20.16 -16.05 15.89
CA ARG A 48 -19.53 -14.73 16.08
C ARG A 48 -18.60 -14.42 14.90
N PRO A 49 -18.93 -13.42 14.06
CA PRO A 49 -18.06 -13.00 12.97
C PRO A 49 -16.77 -12.38 13.51
N LYS A 50 -15.69 -12.47 12.72
CA LYS A 50 -14.49 -11.66 12.92
C LYS A 50 -14.51 -10.52 11.90
N ILE A 51 -14.61 -9.31 12.42
CA ILE A 51 -14.47 -8.07 11.63
C ILE A 51 -13.03 -7.58 11.79
N LEU A 52 -12.37 -7.37 10.67
CA LEU A 52 -11.00 -6.86 10.63
C LEU A 52 -11.00 -5.32 10.74
N SER A 53 -9.85 -4.71 11.03
CA SER A 53 -9.75 -3.23 11.13
C SER A 53 -10.08 -2.48 9.84
N CYS A 54 -10.07 -3.17 8.70
CA CYS A 54 -10.56 -2.66 7.42
C CYS A 54 -12.08 -2.71 7.23
N GLY A 55 -12.84 -3.23 8.21
CA GLY A 55 -14.30 -3.35 8.16
C GLY A 55 -14.83 -4.64 7.50
N HIS A 56 -13.98 -5.41 6.81
CA HIS A 56 -14.40 -6.67 6.19
C HIS A 56 -14.67 -7.77 7.22
N CYS A 57 -15.70 -8.57 6.96
CA CYS A 57 -16.29 -9.55 7.87
C CYS A 57 -16.05 -10.99 7.36
N PHE A 58 -15.72 -11.91 8.26
CA PHE A 58 -15.42 -13.30 7.93
C PHE A 58 -15.88 -14.25 9.03
N CYS A 59 -16.06 -15.53 8.69
CA CYS A 59 -16.08 -16.61 9.67
C CYS A 59 -14.77 -16.60 10.47
N MET A 60 -14.86 -16.72 11.80
CA MET A 60 -13.70 -16.66 12.69
C MET A 60 -12.63 -17.72 12.34
N GLN A 61 -13.05 -18.94 12.02
CA GLN A 61 -12.14 -20.02 11.64
C GLN A 61 -11.43 -19.73 10.31
N CYS A 62 -12.19 -19.30 9.29
CA CYS A 62 -11.64 -19.02 7.97
C CYS A 62 -10.57 -17.92 8.01
N ILE A 63 -10.84 -16.81 8.69
CA ILE A 63 -9.87 -15.72 8.75
C ILE A 63 -8.68 -16.06 9.63
N ASN A 64 -8.86 -16.80 10.73
CA ASN A 64 -7.72 -17.22 11.55
C ASN A 64 -6.79 -18.15 10.76
N GLN A 65 -7.31 -19.11 10.00
CA GLN A 65 -6.50 -19.97 9.13
C GLN A 65 -5.76 -19.17 8.06
N TRP A 66 -6.43 -18.22 7.40
CA TRP A 66 -5.79 -17.34 6.43
C TRP A 66 -4.65 -16.53 7.06
N LEU A 67 -4.89 -16.00 8.27
CA LEU A 67 -3.94 -15.14 8.98
C LEU A 67 -2.69 -15.86 9.51
N VAL A 68 -2.68 -17.20 9.53
CA VAL A 68 -1.47 -17.98 9.84
C VAL A 68 -0.41 -17.81 8.76
N ALA A 69 -0.81 -17.77 7.48
CA ALA A 69 0.10 -17.68 6.35
C ALA A 69 0.19 -16.27 5.74
N HIS A 70 -0.82 -15.42 5.97
CA HIS A 70 -0.92 -14.11 5.35
C HIS A 70 -1.22 -13.06 6.42
N ASN A 71 -0.58 -11.91 6.36
CA ASN A 71 -0.94 -10.78 7.23
C ASN A 71 -1.82 -9.75 6.52
N LYS A 72 -2.64 -10.16 5.55
CA LYS A 72 -3.44 -9.26 4.70
C LYS A 72 -4.91 -9.65 4.70
N CYS A 73 -5.79 -8.66 4.51
CA CYS A 73 -7.21 -8.89 4.30
C CYS A 73 -7.44 -9.60 2.95
N PRO A 74 -8.18 -10.73 2.89
CA PRO A 74 -8.50 -11.40 1.63
C PRO A 74 -9.30 -10.55 0.63
N VAL A 75 -10.01 -9.52 1.11
CA VAL A 75 -10.92 -8.71 0.26
C VAL A 75 -10.21 -7.47 -0.27
N CYS A 76 -9.51 -6.73 0.57
CA CYS A 76 -8.91 -5.45 0.18
C CYS A 76 -7.38 -5.41 0.28
N ASN A 77 -6.73 -6.53 0.63
CA ASN A 77 -5.28 -6.64 0.79
C ASN A 77 -4.66 -5.71 1.85
N ARG A 78 -5.45 -5.04 2.69
CA ARG A 78 -4.93 -4.25 3.82
C ARG A 78 -4.13 -5.16 4.77
N CYS A 79 -2.89 -4.79 5.08
CA CYS A 79 -2.05 -5.52 6.02
C CYS A 79 -2.53 -5.33 7.47
N PHE A 80 -2.38 -6.36 8.30
CA PHE A 80 -2.60 -6.33 9.75
C PHE A 80 -1.27 -6.40 10.48
N GLY A 81 -0.98 -5.37 11.27
CA GLY A 81 0.35 -5.15 11.82
C GLY A 81 1.35 -4.73 10.76
N VAL A 82 2.59 -4.48 11.18
CA VAL A 82 3.66 -4.16 10.25
C VAL A 82 4.24 -5.47 9.70
N GLN A 83 4.33 -5.59 8.37
CA GLN A 83 4.97 -6.75 7.77
C GLN A 83 6.45 -6.78 8.18
N ARG A 84 6.97 -7.93 8.62
CA ARG A 84 8.41 -8.09 8.81
C ARG A 84 9.03 -8.72 7.58
N GLY A 85 9.99 -8.07 6.96
CA GLY A 85 10.73 -8.60 5.82
C GLY A 85 11.97 -9.41 6.22
N ASN A 86 12.77 -9.76 5.23
CA ASN A 86 13.97 -10.61 5.34
C ASN A 86 15.28 -9.84 5.08
N GLN A 87 15.24 -8.51 5.16
CA GLN A 87 16.43 -7.66 5.11
C GLN A 87 17.51 -8.17 6.08
N PRO A 88 18.78 -8.31 5.64
CA PRO A 88 19.88 -8.68 6.53
C PRO A 88 20.17 -7.60 7.57
N ASP A 89 20.91 -7.93 8.62
CA ASP A 89 21.30 -6.94 9.61
C ASP A 89 22.23 -5.88 8.99
N GLY A 90 21.93 -4.62 9.25
CA GLY A 90 22.63 -3.48 8.67
C GLY A 90 22.33 -2.19 9.45
N ARG A 91 22.83 -1.06 8.93
CA ARG A 91 22.66 0.26 9.54
C ARG A 91 21.99 1.24 8.59
N MET A 92 21.21 2.15 9.17
CA MET A 92 20.60 3.31 8.52
C MET A 92 21.04 4.57 9.27
N ASP A 93 21.96 5.32 8.68
CA ASP A 93 22.44 6.58 9.23
C ASP A 93 21.76 7.74 8.52
N VAL A 94 21.40 8.80 9.25
CA VAL A 94 20.69 9.96 8.72
C VAL A 94 21.45 11.23 9.08
N SER A 95 21.72 12.07 8.09
CA SER A 95 22.33 13.39 8.26
C SER A 95 21.57 14.46 7.48
N ASN A 96 21.68 15.71 7.91
CA ASN A 96 21.19 16.86 7.14
C ASN A 96 22.33 17.40 6.27
N GLU A 97 22.03 17.70 5.02
CA GLU A 97 22.93 18.34 4.07
C GLU A 97 22.48 19.79 3.87
N PRO A 98 23.40 20.77 3.82
CA PRO A 98 23.03 22.20 3.81
C PRO A 98 22.41 22.67 2.48
N TYR A 99 22.42 21.82 1.45
CA TYR A 99 21.97 22.17 0.10
C TYR A 99 20.54 21.69 -0.18
N SER A 100 19.81 22.50 -0.94
CA SER A 100 18.46 22.16 -1.42
C SER A 100 18.49 21.18 -2.59
N LEU A 101 17.47 20.33 -2.69
CA LEU A 101 17.27 19.47 -3.85
C LEU A 101 16.55 20.22 -4.97
N PRO A 102 16.83 19.92 -6.26
CA PRO A 102 16.05 20.44 -7.37
C PRO A 102 14.54 20.24 -7.17
N GLY A 103 13.76 21.33 -7.25
CA GLY A 103 12.32 21.33 -6.99
C GLY A 103 11.92 21.66 -5.54
N TYR A 104 12.87 21.77 -4.61
CA TYR A 104 12.63 22.02 -3.19
C TYR A 104 13.52 23.14 -2.63
N LYS A 105 13.48 24.32 -3.27
CA LYS A 105 14.42 25.43 -3.01
C LYS A 105 14.39 25.96 -1.57
N GLU A 106 13.21 25.96 -0.95
CA GLU A 106 12.95 26.51 0.39
C GLU A 106 13.34 25.57 1.55
N SER A 107 14.06 24.47 1.28
CA SER A 107 14.47 23.52 2.31
C SER A 107 15.84 22.94 2.01
N THR A 108 16.62 22.67 3.06
CA THR A 108 17.82 21.81 2.99
C THR A 108 17.46 20.38 2.60
N SER A 109 18.41 19.45 2.61
CA SER A 109 18.13 18.05 2.30
C SER A 109 18.56 17.10 3.41
N ILE A 110 17.96 15.93 3.40
CA ILE A 110 18.26 14.81 4.29
C ILE A 110 18.99 13.78 3.45
N LYS A 111 20.16 13.33 3.92
CA LYS A 111 20.90 12.21 3.37
C LYS A 111 20.68 11.00 4.26
N ILE A 112 20.32 9.89 3.64
CA ILE A 112 20.15 8.59 4.28
C ILE A 112 21.22 7.68 3.72
N GLN A 113 22.00 7.06 4.60
CA GLN A 113 23.02 6.09 4.23
C GLN A 113 22.69 4.73 4.82
N TYR A 114 22.53 3.75 3.93
CA TYR A 114 22.36 2.35 4.28
C TYR A 114 23.68 1.61 4.13
N SER A 115 24.05 0.81 5.13
CA SER A 115 25.26 -0.02 5.10
C SER A 115 24.95 -1.44 5.55
N PHE A 116 25.26 -2.41 4.70
CA PHE A 116 25.14 -3.84 4.97
C PHE A 116 26.49 -4.49 4.72
N PRO A 117 27.10 -5.15 5.71
CA PRO A 117 28.30 -5.95 5.50
C PRO A 117 27.96 -7.24 4.73
N ASP A 118 28.99 -7.88 4.18
CA ASP A 118 28.90 -9.27 3.72
C ASP A 118 28.49 -10.19 4.89
N GLY A 119 27.83 -11.30 4.57
CA GLY A 119 27.37 -12.20 5.60
C GLY A 119 26.90 -13.56 5.07
N ILE A 120 26.27 -14.33 5.96
CA ILE A 120 25.68 -15.63 5.66
C ILE A 120 24.17 -15.52 5.80
N GLN A 121 23.44 -16.13 4.85
CA GLN A 121 21.99 -16.06 4.81
C GLN A 121 21.34 -16.83 5.97
N GLN A 122 20.44 -16.17 6.69
CA GLN A 122 19.65 -16.72 7.79
C GLN A 122 18.54 -17.66 7.27
N LYS A 123 17.88 -18.37 8.20
CA LYS A 123 16.85 -19.37 7.88
C LYS A 123 15.64 -18.78 7.15
N ASP A 124 15.34 -17.51 7.35
CA ASP A 124 14.24 -16.74 6.74
C ASP A 124 14.63 -16.04 5.43
N GLN A 125 15.82 -16.31 4.89
CA GLN A 125 16.35 -15.71 3.66
C GLN A 125 16.38 -16.72 2.50
N PRO A 126 16.48 -16.28 1.23
CA PRO A 126 16.21 -17.15 0.08
C PRO A 126 17.09 -18.39 -0.03
N ASN A 127 18.37 -18.29 0.32
CA ASN A 127 19.33 -19.39 0.25
C ASN A 127 20.04 -19.59 1.60
N PRO A 128 19.38 -20.17 2.61
CA PRO A 128 19.95 -20.30 3.97
C PRO A 128 21.33 -20.97 3.97
N GLY A 129 22.26 -20.42 4.75
CA GLY A 129 23.64 -20.90 4.86
C GLY A 129 24.57 -20.51 3.71
N LYS A 130 24.06 -19.90 2.63
CA LYS A 130 24.92 -19.36 1.55
C LYS A 130 25.43 -17.97 1.89
N PRO A 131 26.65 -17.60 1.44
CA PRO A 131 27.12 -16.23 1.59
C PRO A 131 26.28 -15.27 0.75
N TYR A 132 26.25 -14.01 1.17
CA TYR A 132 25.76 -12.90 0.37
C TYR A 132 26.75 -11.73 0.42
N THR A 133 26.79 -10.93 -0.65
CA THR A 133 27.56 -9.68 -0.70
C THR A 133 26.70 -8.52 -0.22
N GLY A 134 27.24 -7.75 0.73
CA GLY A 134 26.67 -6.54 1.29
C GLY A 134 26.64 -5.38 0.30
N THR A 135 26.25 -4.21 0.80
CA THR A 135 26.17 -3.00 -0.03
C THR A 135 26.22 -1.74 0.83
N ARG A 136 26.61 -0.63 0.20
CA ARG A 136 26.42 0.71 0.74
C ARG A 136 25.60 1.51 -0.26
N ARG A 137 24.52 2.14 0.21
CA ARG A 137 23.66 2.97 -0.63
C ARG A 137 23.34 4.29 0.05
N ILE A 138 23.20 5.32 -0.76
CA ILE A 138 22.81 6.65 -0.31
C ILE A 138 21.49 7.01 -0.98
N ALA A 139 20.63 7.70 -0.24
CA ALA A 139 19.40 8.28 -0.73
C ALA A 139 19.20 9.68 -0.18
N TYR A 140 18.36 10.46 -0.86
CA TYR A 140 18.09 11.85 -0.51
C TYR A 140 16.58 12.10 -0.37
N LEU A 141 16.21 12.97 0.57
CA LEU A 141 14.87 13.53 0.74
C LEU A 141 14.98 15.05 0.94
N PRO A 142 13.97 15.85 0.55
CA PRO A 142 13.92 17.26 0.96
C PRO A 142 13.70 17.35 2.48
N ASN A 143 14.36 18.29 3.15
CA ASN A 143 14.16 18.54 4.57
C ASN A 143 12.98 19.48 4.83
N ASN A 144 11.83 19.14 4.29
CA ASN A 144 10.56 19.79 4.55
C ASN A 144 9.63 18.83 5.33
N GLN A 145 8.38 19.24 5.55
CA GLN A 145 7.45 18.44 6.34
C GLN A 145 7.19 17.06 5.72
N ASP A 146 6.89 17.01 4.43
CA ASP A 146 6.60 15.76 3.72
C ASP A 146 7.81 14.82 3.66
N GLY A 147 9.01 15.38 3.45
CA GLY A 147 10.24 14.59 3.42
C GLY A 147 10.60 14.02 4.80
N ARG A 148 10.35 14.76 5.90
CA ARG A 148 10.53 14.23 7.26
C ARG A 148 9.50 13.14 7.61
N GLU A 149 8.29 13.26 7.09
CA GLU A 149 7.27 12.22 7.24
C GLU A 149 7.69 10.93 6.51
N VAL A 150 8.15 11.04 5.25
CA VAL A 150 8.71 9.90 4.51
C VAL A 150 9.92 9.30 5.23
N LEU A 151 10.83 10.14 5.75
CA LEU A 151 11.97 9.66 6.55
C LEU A 151 11.50 8.81 7.74
N HIS A 152 10.46 9.24 8.46
CA HIS A 152 9.97 8.50 9.62
C HIS A 152 9.37 7.15 9.20
N LEU A 153 8.59 7.11 8.11
CA LEU A 153 8.05 5.87 7.55
C LEU A 153 9.17 4.93 7.07
N LEU A 154 10.21 5.45 6.42
CA LEU A 154 11.39 4.67 6.00
C LEU A 154 12.14 4.07 7.19
N LYS A 155 12.25 4.79 8.32
CA LYS A 155 12.83 4.24 9.56
C LYS A 155 12.01 3.06 10.08
N ILE A 156 10.68 3.21 10.15
CA ILE A 156 9.80 2.13 10.59
C ILE A 156 9.92 0.92 9.63
N ALA A 157 9.96 1.16 8.32
CA ALA A 157 10.14 0.10 7.34
C ALA A 157 11.50 -0.59 7.45
N PHE A 158 12.57 0.17 7.74
CA PHE A 158 13.90 -0.39 7.97
C PHE A 158 13.96 -1.26 9.23
N ASP A 159 13.38 -0.78 10.33
CA ASP A 159 13.27 -1.54 11.60
C ASP A 159 12.45 -2.82 11.43
N ASN A 160 11.50 -2.81 10.51
CA ASN A 160 10.70 -3.97 10.11
C ASN A 160 11.32 -4.79 8.97
N ARG A 161 12.58 -4.54 8.62
CA ARG A 161 13.34 -5.32 7.62
C ARG A 161 12.72 -5.31 6.21
N LEU A 162 12.10 -4.20 5.80
CA LEU A 162 11.34 -4.10 4.54
C LEU A 162 12.04 -3.33 3.41
N ILE A 163 13.11 -2.57 3.68
CA ILE A 163 13.73 -1.70 2.66
C ILE A 163 14.59 -2.50 1.67
N PHE A 164 15.28 -3.51 2.17
CA PHE A 164 16.17 -4.37 1.37
C PHE A 164 15.78 -5.84 1.48
N THR A 165 16.31 -6.63 0.56
CA THR A 165 16.31 -8.09 0.61
C THR A 165 17.62 -8.62 0.00
N ILE A 166 17.80 -9.93 0.03
CA ILE A 166 18.89 -10.61 -0.68
C ILE A 166 18.29 -11.21 -1.94
N GLY A 167 18.92 -10.98 -3.08
CA GLY A 167 18.39 -11.47 -4.35
C GLY A 167 19.35 -11.24 -5.51
N ARG A 168 18.78 -11.15 -6.71
CA ARG A 168 19.49 -10.86 -7.95
C ARG A 168 19.52 -9.36 -8.21
N SER A 169 20.70 -8.80 -8.46
CA SER A 169 20.84 -7.41 -8.89
C SER A 169 20.32 -7.23 -10.32
N ASN A 170 19.32 -6.38 -10.51
CA ASN A 170 18.81 -6.06 -11.85
C ASN A 170 19.86 -5.41 -12.76
N THR A 171 20.79 -4.64 -12.19
CA THR A 171 21.82 -3.92 -12.96
C THR A 171 23.01 -4.80 -13.33
N THR A 172 23.42 -5.70 -12.45
CA THR A 172 24.66 -6.49 -12.64
C THR A 172 24.42 -7.97 -12.90
N GLY A 173 23.19 -8.46 -12.71
CA GLY A 173 22.84 -9.86 -12.83
C GLY A 173 23.40 -10.77 -11.73
N ARG A 174 24.09 -10.23 -10.71
CA ARG A 174 24.68 -11.03 -9.62
C ARG A 174 23.60 -11.49 -8.65
N ASP A 175 23.62 -12.79 -8.31
CA ASP A 175 22.77 -13.38 -7.27
C ASP A 175 23.41 -13.26 -5.88
N ASN A 176 22.62 -13.47 -4.83
CA ASN A 176 23.05 -13.42 -3.43
C ASN A 176 23.69 -12.08 -3.05
N VAL A 177 23.07 -10.97 -3.46
CA VAL A 177 23.51 -9.63 -3.08
C VAL A 177 22.37 -8.84 -2.47
N VAL A 178 22.70 -7.84 -1.66
CA VAL A 178 21.70 -6.94 -1.05
C VAL A 178 21.12 -6.00 -2.10
N VAL A 179 19.80 -6.08 -2.31
CA VAL A 179 19.03 -5.32 -3.29
C VAL A 179 17.87 -4.57 -2.65
N TRP A 180 17.39 -3.51 -3.30
CA TRP A 180 16.15 -2.82 -2.89
C TRP A 180 14.97 -3.80 -2.93
N ASN A 181 14.03 -3.64 -2.01
CA ASN A 181 12.83 -4.47 -1.90
C ASN A 181 11.58 -3.65 -2.19
N ASP A 182 11.40 -3.19 -3.43
CA ASP A 182 10.22 -2.45 -3.92
C ASP A 182 9.85 -1.18 -3.12
N VAL A 183 10.84 -0.53 -2.49
CA VAL A 183 10.70 0.82 -1.95
C VAL A 183 11.72 1.70 -2.66
N HIS A 184 11.24 2.52 -3.58
CA HIS A 184 12.09 3.36 -4.40
C HIS A 184 12.74 4.46 -3.58
N HIS A 185 14.02 4.71 -3.86
CA HIS A 185 14.82 5.75 -3.24
C HIS A 185 15.43 6.64 -4.32
N LYS A 186 15.55 7.94 -4.03
CA LYS A 186 16.31 8.88 -4.86
C LYS A 186 17.79 8.78 -4.52
N THR A 187 18.54 7.98 -5.28
CA THR A 187 19.95 7.68 -5.01
C THR A 187 20.93 8.73 -5.54
N SER A 188 20.42 9.80 -6.13
CA SER A 188 21.19 10.95 -6.62
C SER A 188 20.42 12.23 -6.33
N THR A 189 21.12 13.36 -6.21
CA THR A 189 20.49 14.68 -6.13
C THR A 189 20.02 15.19 -7.49
N SER A 190 20.44 14.55 -8.59
CA SER A 190 20.09 14.91 -9.97
C SER A 190 19.99 13.68 -10.89
N GLY A 191 19.45 13.87 -12.10
CA GLY A 191 19.38 12.82 -13.13
C GLY A 191 18.23 11.83 -12.95
N THR A 192 18.30 10.70 -13.65
CA THR A 192 17.17 9.75 -13.81
C THR A 192 16.69 9.11 -12.50
N HIS A 193 17.59 8.88 -11.55
CA HIS A 193 17.28 8.35 -10.21
C HIS A 193 17.31 9.46 -9.14
N GLY A 194 17.30 10.72 -9.54
CA GLY A 194 17.41 11.89 -8.66
C GLY A 194 16.27 12.87 -8.84
N TYR A 195 16.56 14.15 -8.60
CA TYR A 195 15.60 15.25 -8.62
C TYR A 195 15.82 16.16 -9.84
N PRO A 196 14.81 16.95 -10.27
CA PRO A 196 13.49 17.12 -9.67
C PRO A 196 12.54 15.95 -9.96
N ASP A 197 11.66 15.64 -9.01
CA ASP A 197 10.56 14.67 -9.17
C ASP A 197 9.46 14.99 -8.15
N SER A 198 8.45 15.74 -8.58
CA SER A 198 7.37 16.19 -7.71
C SER A 198 6.44 15.06 -7.25
N GLY A 199 6.39 13.94 -7.97
CA GLY A 199 5.53 12.80 -7.63
C GLY A 199 6.18 11.79 -6.68
N TYR A 200 7.50 11.86 -6.47
CA TYR A 200 8.24 10.84 -5.74
C TYR A 200 7.76 10.65 -4.30
N LEU A 201 7.57 11.72 -3.52
CA LEU A 201 7.17 11.60 -2.11
C LEU A 201 5.79 10.93 -1.97
N LYS A 202 4.89 11.12 -2.93
CA LYS A 202 3.61 10.40 -2.95
C LYS A 202 3.83 8.92 -3.27
N ARG A 203 4.58 8.62 -4.35
CA ARG A 203 4.79 7.22 -4.78
C ARG A 203 5.47 6.38 -3.71
N VAL A 204 6.50 6.91 -3.03
CA VAL A 204 7.18 6.16 -1.95
C VAL A 204 6.27 5.93 -0.75
N LYS A 205 5.36 6.86 -0.43
CA LYS A 205 4.32 6.64 0.60
C LYS A 205 3.35 5.53 0.19
N ASP A 206 2.92 5.50 -1.07
CA ASP A 206 2.03 4.46 -1.60
C ASP A 206 2.72 3.07 -1.55
N GLU A 207 4.01 3.00 -1.90
CA GLU A 207 4.83 1.77 -1.82
C GLU A 207 5.02 1.28 -0.37
N LEU A 208 5.28 2.20 0.57
CA LEU A 208 5.38 1.90 1.99
C LEU A 208 4.05 1.41 2.56
N GLN A 209 2.95 2.07 2.19
CA GLN A 209 1.60 1.65 2.56
C GLN A 209 1.27 0.25 2.04
N ALA A 210 1.68 -0.10 0.82
CA ALA A 210 1.50 -1.44 0.27
C ALA A 210 2.24 -2.53 1.08
N LYS A 211 3.29 -2.15 1.82
CA LYS A 211 4.02 -2.99 2.79
C LYS A 211 3.52 -2.85 4.24
N GLY A 212 2.36 -2.22 4.44
CA GLY A 212 1.75 -2.03 5.76
C GLY A 212 2.38 -0.92 6.61
N ILE A 213 3.21 -0.06 6.01
CA ILE A 213 3.85 1.09 6.68
C ILE A 213 3.01 2.34 6.37
N THR A 214 2.13 2.71 7.28
CA THR A 214 1.18 3.82 7.09
C THR A 214 1.50 5.01 7.99
N THR A 215 0.97 6.18 7.62
CA THR A 215 1.06 7.41 8.41
C THR A 215 0.40 7.29 9.79
N GLU A 216 -0.56 6.37 9.95
CA GLU A 216 -1.19 6.05 11.23
C GLU A 216 -0.16 5.56 12.27
N LEU A 217 0.93 4.91 11.84
CA LEU A 217 2.01 4.46 12.72
C LEU A 217 2.81 5.62 13.33
N LEU A 218 2.74 6.82 12.73
CA LEU A 218 3.38 8.03 13.26
C LEU A 218 2.64 8.58 14.49
N SER A 219 1.36 8.23 14.64
CA SER A 219 0.45 8.71 15.70
C SER A 219 0.54 7.93 17.01
N VAL A 220 1.20 6.76 17.02
CA VAL A 220 1.16 5.80 18.15
C VAL A 220 2.16 6.16 19.27
N LYS A 221 2.84 7.31 19.19
CA LYS A 221 3.69 7.82 20.27
C LYS A 221 3.08 9.05 20.93
N LYS A 222 2.14 8.82 21.84
CA LYS A 222 1.86 9.68 23.00
C LYS A 222 1.80 8.82 24.25
#